data_AF-A0AAU1W3Y0-F1
#
_entry.id   AF-A0AAU1W3Y0-F1
#
_cell.length_a   1.000
_cell.length_b   1.000
_cell.length_c   1.000
_cell.angle_alpha   90.00
_cell.angle_beta   90.00
_cell.angle_gamma   90.00
#
_symmetry.space_group_name_H-M   'P 1'
#
loop_
_entity.id
_entity.type
_entity.pdbx_description
1 polymer ?
#
loop_
_entity_poly.entity_id
_entity_poly.type
_entity_poly.pdbx_seq_one_letter_code
_entity_poly.pdbx_strand_id
1 'polypeptide(L)'
;MNFVLSPDGVRTAFGLSGVVYFPRYSDPNNQLNDAAALLLSSIGLPDTEWFMSKASLQADDYIHVSEWYAGKGTVPKECSDWLIIGMFADTTLALAPDTGTVYALGDSETELVYRVIHRDVESLVYALTKFQILQQGLEDGDDEDTEERVDALRTEITEFDPLPFEDEDSQWHLTFEEVIDGIW
;
A
#
# COMPACT_ATOMS: atom_id res chain seq x y z
N MET A 1 -21.06 0.58 4.62
CA MET A 1 -20.04 0.39 3.58
C MET A 1 -19.90 -1.09 3.34
N ASN A 2 -19.85 -1.51 2.08
CA ASN A 2 -19.54 -2.89 1.70
C ASN A 2 -18.24 -2.83 0.91
N PHE A 3 -17.19 -3.41 1.47
CA PHE A 3 -15.93 -3.60 0.77
C PHE A 3 -16.05 -4.82 -0.15
N VAL A 4 -15.35 -4.79 -1.29
CA VAL A 4 -15.12 -5.95 -2.14
C VAL A 4 -14.26 -6.98 -1.40
N LEU A 5 -13.35 -6.49 -0.55
CA LEU A 5 -12.53 -7.33 0.31
C LEU A 5 -13.30 -7.83 1.52
N SER A 6 -13.02 -9.08 1.91
CA SER A 6 -13.47 -9.65 3.18
C SER A 6 -12.28 -9.91 4.10
N PRO A 7 -12.44 -9.78 5.43
CA PRO A 7 -11.37 -10.12 6.37
C PRO A 7 -10.86 -11.56 6.20
N ASP A 8 -11.75 -12.51 5.91
CA ASP A 8 -11.38 -13.91 5.69
C ASP A 8 -10.59 -14.11 4.39
N GLY A 9 -10.93 -13.37 3.33
CA GLY A 9 -10.17 -13.38 2.07
C GLY A 9 -8.73 -12.90 2.25
N VAL A 10 -8.56 -11.76 2.93
CA VAL A 10 -7.23 -11.21 3.24
C VAL A 10 -6.43 -12.16 4.14
N ARG A 11 -7.05 -12.71 5.19
CA ARG A 11 -6.39 -13.71 6.07
C ARG A 11 -6.05 -15.02 5.36
N THR A 12 -6.80 -15.40 4.33
CA THR A 12 -6.47 -16.59 3.55
C THR A 12 -5.19 -16.36 2.75
N ALA A 13 -5.00 -15.14 2.20
CA ALA A 13 -3.79 -14.79 1.47
C ALA A 13 -2.58 -14.59 2.40
N PHE A 14 -2.72 -13.88 3.52
CA PHE A 14 -1.59 -13.46 4.36
C PHE A 14 -1.42 -14.26 5.67
N GLY A 15 -2.32 -15.18 5.96
CA GLY A 15 -2.39 -15.85 7.26
C GLY A 15 -2.87 -14.94 8.40
N LEU A 16 -2.90 -15.49 9.61
CA LEU A 16 -3.39 -14.77 10.80
C LEU A 16 -2.41 -13.72 11.34
N SER A 17 -1.12 -13.88 11.07
CA SER A 17 -0.06 -12.98 11.55
C SER A 17 0.41 -11.96 10.51
N GLY A 18 0.08 -12.15 9.23
CA GLY A 18 0.48 -11.24 8.15
C GLY A 18 -0.49 -10.07 7.93
N VAL A 19 -1.32 -9.76 8.93
CA VAL A 19 -2.30 -8.66 8.87
C VAL A 19 -2.26 -7.85 10.16
N VAL A 20 -2.01 -6.56 10.02
CA VAL A 20 -1.98 -5.58 11.11
C VAL A 20 -3.26 -4.78 11.14
N TYR A 21 -3.90 -4.73 12.31
CA TYR A 21 -5.15 -3.99 12.54
C TYR A 21 -4.87 -2.67 13.26
N PHE A 22 -5.51 -1.61 12.80
CA PHE A 22 -5.39 -0.29 13.42
C PHE A 22 -6.67 0.05 14.17
N PRO A 23 -6.61 0.30 15.50
CA PRO A 23 -7.80 0.62 16.28
C PRO A 23 -8.40 1.95 15.83
N ARG A 24 -9.74 2.01 15.82
CA ARG A 24 -10.46 3.27 15.56
C ARG A 24 -10.37 4.14 16.81
N TYR A 25 -9.73 5.29 16.69
CA TYR A 25 -9.72 6.30 17.74
C TYR A 25 -10.81 7.33 17.47
N SER A 26 -11.56 7.69 18.50
CA SER A 26 -12.63 8.69 18.44
C SER A 26 -12.13 10.10 18.74
N ASP A 27 -10.82 10.35 18.60
CA ASP A 27 -10.24 11.65 18.93
C ASP A 27 -10.66 12.69 17.87
N PRO A 28 -11.21 13.86 18.26
CA PRO A 28 -11.58 14.92 17.33
C PRO A 28 -10.44 15.41 16.43
N ASN A 29 -9.19 15.21 16.85
CA ASN A 29 -7.98 15.58 16.10
C ASN A 29 -7.47 14.44 15.21
N ASN A 30 -8.07 13.25 15.29
CA ASN A 30 -7.70 12.09 14.48
C ASN A 30 -8.81 11.80 13.47
N GLN A 31 -8.99 12.70 12.50
CA GLN A 31 -10.04 12.60 11.50
C GLN A 31 -9.56 11.79 10.31
N LEU A 32 -9.46 10.47 10.48
CA LEU A 32 -9.35 9.57 9.35
C LEU A 32 -10.74 9.35 8.74
N ASN A 33 -10.82 9.39 7.42
CA ASN A 33 -12.01 9.08 6.64
C ASN A 33 -12.68 7.80 7.15
N ASP A 34 -14.00 7.84 7.32
CA ASP A 34 -14.77 6.72 7.89
C ASP A 34 -14.53 5.38 7.18
N ALA A 35 -14.39 5.40 5.85
CA ALA A 35 -14.14 4.20 5.05
C ALA A 35 -12.77 3.60 5.38
N ALA A 36 -11.73 4.42 5.32
CA ALA A 36 -10.36 4.02 5.64
C ALA A 36 -10.26 3.53 7.09
N ALA A 37 -10.83 4.28 8.04
CA ALA A 37 -10.86 3.90 9.44
C ALA A 37 -11.61 2.58 9.67
N LEU A 38 -12.70 2.33 8.95
CA LEU A 38 -13.43 1.06 9.07
C LEU A 38 -12.56 -0.08 8.54
N LEU A 39 -12.03 0.07 7.32
CA LEU A 39 -11.22 -0.95 6.66
C LEU A 39 -9.99 -1.32 7.48
N LEU A 40 -9.21 -0.34 7.93
CA LEU A 40 -8.01 -0.59 8.75
C LEU A 40 -8.32 -1.28 10.08
N SER A 41 -9.52 -1.08 10.63
CA SER A 41 -9.93 -1.70 11.89
C SER A 41 -10.56 -3.08 11.74
N SER A 42 -11.21 -3.36 10.61
CA SER A 42 -11.96 -4.62 10.40
C SER A 42 -11.24 -5.60 9.47
N ILE A 43 -10.51 -5.10 8.48
CA ILE A 43 -9.76 -5.88 7.49
C ILE A 43 -8.27 -5.83 7.82
N GLY A 44 -7.75 -4.63 8.14
CA GLY A 44 -6.33 -4.41 8.43
C GLY A 44 -5.49 -4.14 7.18
N LEU A 45 -4.20 -3.92 7.38
CA LEU A 45 -3.19 -3.87 6.32
C LEU A 45 -2.40 -5.17 6.30
N PRO A 46 -2.05 -5.70 5.12
CA PRO A 46 -1.04 -6.74 5.01
C PRO A 46 0.28 -6.30 5.64
N ASP A 47 1.09 -7.26 6.04
CA ASP A 47 2.43 -7.05 6.56
C ASP A 47 3.34 -8.20 6.11
N THR A 48 4.07 -7.95 5.03
CA THR A 48 4.91 -8.92 4.31
C THR A 48 6.26 -8.31 3.96
N GLU A 49 7.13 -9.08 3.32
CA GLU A 49 8.42 -8.60 2.83
C GLU A 49 8.27 -7.50 1.77
N TRP A 50 7.32 -7.66 0.84
CA TRP A 50 7.04 -6.69 -0.21
C TRP A 50 6.32 -5.44 0.30
N PHE A 51 5.46 -5.59 1.30
CA PHE A 51 4.76 -4.49 1.94
C PHE A 51 4.90 -4.56 3.46
N MET A 52 5.80 -3.75 4.01
CA MET A 52 5.93 -3.59 5.45
C MET A 52 5.00 -2.48 5.94
N SER A 53 4.00 -2.85 6.74
CA SER A 53 3.14 -1.88 7.39
C SER A 53 3.92 -1.01 8.38
N LYS A 54 3.37 0.16 8.74
CA LYS A 54 4.00 1.06 9.73
C LYS A 54 4.32 0.37 11.06
N ALA A 55 3.60 -0.68 11.44
CA ALA A 55 3.86 -1.42 12.67
C ALA A 55 5.18 -2.21 12.64
N SER A 56 5.65 -2.59 11.44
CA SER A 56 6.87 -3.38 11.24
C SER A 56 8.05 -2.54 10.75
N LEU A 57 7.81 -1.33 10.25
CA LEU A 57 8.85 -0.33 10.05
C LEU A 57 9.43 0.05 11.42
N GLN A 58 10.61 -0.49 11.76
CA GLN A 58 11.40 -0.18 12.98
C GLN A 58 11.95 1.26 12.96
N ALA A 59 11.08 2.22 12.67
CA ALA A 59 11.35 3.64 12.69
C ALA A 59 10.74 4.26 13.95
N ASP A 60 11.11 5.50 14.24
CA ASP A 60 10.54 6.30 15.31
C ASP A 60 8.99 6.27 15.29
N ASP A 61 8.40 6.65 16.44
CA ASP A 61 6.94 6.72 16.64
C ASP A 61 6.23 7.77 15.76
N TYR A 62 6.95 8.44 14.85
CA TYR A 62 6.40 9.40 13.92
C TYR A 62 5.47 8.71 12.91
N ILE A 63 4.24 9.20 12.85
CA ILE A 63 3.23 8.72 11.90
C ILE A 63 2.93 9.82 10.87
N HIS A 64 3.11 11.09 11.20
CA HIS A 64 2.88 12.16 10.24
C HIS A 64 4.07 12.33 9.28
N VAL A 65 3.76 12.55 8.00
CA VAL A 65 4.77 12.81 6.96
C VAL A 65 5.72 13.94 7.35
N SER A 66 5.20 15.02 7.95
CA SER A 66 6.02 16.16 8.39
C SER A 66 7.09 15.80 9.42
N GLU A 67 6.80 14.87 10.32
CA GLU A 67 7.75 14.39 11.32
C GLU A 67 8.69 13.33 10.72
N TRP A 68 8.17 12.43 9.90
CA TRP A 68 8.93 11.37 9.24
C TRP A 68 10.03 11.89 8.30
N TYR A 69 9.76 13.00 7.62
CA TYR A 69 10.71 13.67 6.72
C TYR A 69 11.38 14.90 7.35
N ALA A 70 11.25 15.09 8.66
CA ALA A 70 11.91 16.19 9.36
C ALA A 70 13.43 16.12 9.14
N GLY A 71 13.97 17.11 8.42
CA GLY A 71 15.40 17.21 8.12
C GLY A 71 15.84 16.54 6.80
N LYS A 72 14.93 15.93 6.03
CA LYS A 72 15.23 15.41 4.68
C LYS A 72 14.93 16.40 3.55
N GLY A 73 14.11 17.42 3.83
CA GLY A 73 13.75 18.45 2.86
C GLY A 73 12.60 19.30 3.37
N THR A 74 12.03 20.11 2.48
CA THR A 74 10.77 20.81 2.77
C THR A 74 9.61 19.86 2.56
N VAL A 75 8.71 19.77 3.53
CA VAL A 75 7.45 19.02 3.38
C VAL A 75 6.34 20.01 2.99
N PRO A 76 5.66 19.80 1.85
CA PRO A 76 4.51 20.60 1.45
C PRO A 76 3.43 20.61 2.53
N LYS A 77 2.78 21.77 2.74
CA LYS A 77 1.75 21.88 3.78
C LYS A 77 0.56 20.95 3.55
N GLU A 78 0.23 20.70 2.29
CA GLU A 78 -0.91 19.88 1.86
C GLU A 78 -0.78 18.39 2.21
N CYS A 79 0.45 17.90 2.42
CA CYS A 79 0.70 16.52 2.83
C CYS A 79 1.28 16.39 4.24
N SER A 80 1.43 17.51 4.95
CA SER A 80 2.12 17.55 6.24
C SER A 80 1.45 16.72 7.34
N ASP A 81 0.14 16.55 7.26
CA ASP A 81 -0.70 15.80 8.18
C ASP A 81 -1.00 14.37 7.73
N TRP A 82 -0.57 13.97 6.53
CA TRP A 82 -0.76 12.61 6.02
C TRP A 82 -0.06 11.58 6.91
N LEU A 83 -0.62 10.37 6.95
CA LEU A 83 -0.18 9.30 7.82
C LEU A 83 0.69 8.31 7.05
N ILE A 84 1.89 8.01 7.54
CA ILE A 84 2.72 6.91 7.03
C ILE A 84 2.03 5.60 7.37
N ILE A 85 1.70 4.81 6.34
CA ILE A 85 0.99 3.53 6.49
C ILE A 85 1.89 2.32 6.27
N GLY A 86 3.01 2.49 5.56
CA GLY A 86 3.94 1.41 5.28
C GLY A 86 4.96 1.76 4.20
N MET A 87 5.69 0.75 3.77
CA MET A 87 6.66 0.79 2.69
C MET A 87 6.38 -0.36 1.73
N PHE A 88 6.21 -0.05 0.45
CA PHE A 88 6.00 -1.01 -0.63
C PHE A 88 7.23 -1.00 -1.54
N ALA A 89 7.95 -2.11 -1.63
CA ALA A 89 9.15 -2.23 -2.47
C ALA A 89 10.06 -0.99 -2.40
N ASP A 90 10.54 -0.69 -1.19
CA ASP A 90 11.37 0.48 -0.84
C ASP A 90 10.74 1.88 -1.01
N THR A 91 9.50 1.96 -1.49
CA THR A 91 8.75 3.22 -1.59
C THR A 91 7.86 3.44 -0.38
N THR A 92 8.05 4.56 0.34
CA THR A 92 7.22 4.91 1.49
C THR A 92 5.82 5.32 1.03
N LEU A 93 4.78 4.76 1.66
CA LEU A 93 3.38 5.10 1.37
C LEU A 93 2.77 5.93 2.49
N ALA A 94 2.01 6.96 2.10
CA ALA A 94 1.23 7.80 2.98
C ALA A 94 -0.26 7.80 2.63
N LEU A 95 -1.08 8.01 3.65
CA LEU A 95 -2.53 8.07 3.59
C LEU A 95 -2.99 9.49 3.89
N ALA A 96 -3.69 10.10 2.94
CA ALA A 96 -4.39 11.36 3.20
C ALA A 96 -5.61 11.10 4.09
N PRO A 97 -5.67 11.68 5.31
CA PRO A 97 -6.68 11.32 6.29
C PRO A 97 -8.09 11.70 5.84
N ASP A 98 -8.26 12.83 5.15
CA ASP A 98 -9.59 13.32 4.74
C ASP A 98 -10.23 12.46 3.63
N THR A 99 -9.44 12.07 2.63
CA THR A 99 -9.93 11.38 1.43
C THR A 99 -9.77 9.86 1.51
N GLY A 100 -8.82 9.39 2.32
CA GLY A 100 -8.41 7.98 2.34
C GLY A 100 -7.47 7.59 1.20
N THR A 101 -7.08 8.53 0.34
CA THR A 101 -6.20 8.31 -0.83
C THR A 101 -4.78 7.94 -0.40
N VAL A 102 -4.17 7.01 -1.12
CA VAL A 102 -2.81 6.55 -0.84
C VAL A 102 -1.84 7.16 -1.85
N TYR A 103 -0.73 7.66 -1.32
CA TYR A 103 0.33 8.32 -2.06
C TYR A 103 1.65 7.58 -1.88
N ALA A 104 2.37 7.40 -2.98
CA ALA A 104 3.78 7.04 -2.97
C ALA A 104 4.61 8.31 -2.73
N LEU A 105 5.52 8.25 -1.76
CA LEU A 105 6.42 9.34 -1.43
C LEU A 105 7.79 9.09 -2.06
N GLY A 106 8.25 10.06 -2.85
CA GLY A 106 9.60 10.09 -3.40
C GLY A 106 10.44 11.14 -2.69
N ASP A 107 11.71 10.83 -2.46
CA ASP A 107 12.66 11.81 -1.95
C ASP A 107 13.22 12.64 -3.11
N SER A 108 13.33 13.96 -2.93
CA SER A 108 14.04 14.84 -3.85
C SER A 108 14.94 15.76 -3.04
N GLU A 109 16.04 16.24 -3.64
CA GLU A 109 17.04 17.04 -2.93
C GLU A 109 16.49 18.36 -2.34
N THR A 110 15.30 18.80 -2.75
CA THR A 110 14.73 20.10 -2.39
C THR A 110 13.42 20.02 -1.62
N GLU A 111 12.49 19.18 -2.07
CA GLU A 111 11.12 19.11 -1.56
C GLU A 111 10.57 17.68 -1.68
N LEU A 112 9.79 17.25 -0.70
CA LEU A 112 9.12 15.95 -0.79
C LEU A 112 8.23 15.90 -2.03
N VAL A 113 8.47 14.94 -2.91
CA VAL A 113 7.57 14.67 -4.03
C VAL A 113 6.66 13.51 -3.68
N TYR A 114 5.43 13.54 -4.21
CA TYR A 114 4.48 12.48 -3.97
C TYR A 114 3.60 12.27 -5.19
N ARG A 115 3.09 11.05 -5.36
CA ARG A 115 2.20 10.66 -6.46
C ARG A 115 1.07 9.82 -5.91
N VAL A 116 -0.14 10.01 -6.45
CA VAL A 116 -1.26 9.15 -6.11
C VAL A 116 -0.95 7.75 -6.65
N ILE A 117 -1.09 6.72 -5.82
CA ILE A 117 -0.86 5.33 -6.24
C ILE A 117 -2.11 4.44 -6.06
N HIS A 118 -3.00 4.80 -5.14
CA HIS A 118 -4.32 4.18 -5.03
C HIS A 118 -5.38 5.22 -4.67
N ARG A 119 -6.60 5.06 -5.18
CA ARG A 119 -7.72 5.97 -4.86
C ARG A 119 -8.04 5.98 -3.36
N ASP A 120 -7.85 4.84 -2.70
CA ASP A 120 -8.15 4.60 -1.30
C ASP A 120 -7.38 3.39 -0.74
N VAL A 121 -7.47 3.17 0.57
CA VAL A 121 -6.84 2.02 1.26
C VAL A 121 -7.43 0.68 0.82
N GLU A 122 -8.70 0.63 0.37
CA GLU A 122 -9.29 -0.62 -0.12
C GLU A 122 -8.59 -1.09 -1.40
N SER A 123 -8.33 -0.16 -2.32
CA SER A 123 -7.54 -0.41 -3.52
C SER A 123 -6.12 -0.90 -3.22
N LEU A 124 -5.43 -0.30 -2.25
CA LEU A 124 -4.12 -0.78 -1.82
C LEU A 124 -4.20 -2.24 -1.32
N VAL A 125 -5.09 -2.53 -0.37
CA VAL A 125 -5.19 -3.88 0.20
C VAL A 125 -5.65 -4.88 -0.87
N TYR A 126 -6.48 -4.47 -1.83
CA TYR A 126 -6.93 -5.31 -2.93
C TYR A 126 -5.76 -5.73 -3.81
N ALA A 127 -4.98 -4.76 -4.28
CA ALA A 127 -3.81 -5.00 -5.11
C ALA A 127 -2.78 -5.88 -4.39
N LEU A 128 -2.46 -5.58 -3.13
CA LEU A 128 -1.56 -6.39 -2.32
C LEU A 128 -2.07 -7.83 -2.13
N THR A 129 -3.36 -8.01 -1.89
CA THR A 129 -3.96 -9.35 -1.71
C THR A 129 -3.84 -10.18 -2.99
N LYS A 130 -4.12 -9.57 -4.14
CA LYS A 130 -4.03 -10.25 -5.43
C LYS A 130 -2.58 -10.57 -5.80
N PHE A 131 -1.66 -9.65 -5.51
CA PHE A 131 -0.23 -9.86 -5.66
C PHE A 131 0.28 -11.02 -4.80
N GLN A 132 -0.11 -11.09 -3.52
CA GLN A 132 0.26 -12.20 -2.64
C GLN A 132 -0.22 -13.57 -3.16
N ILE A 133 -1.43 -13.63 -3.73
CA ILE A 133 -1.98 -14.86 -4.32
C ILE A 133 -1.17 -15.27 -5.56
N LEU A 134 -0.77 -14.29 -6.39
CA LEU A 134 0.11 -14.55 -7.53
C LEU A 134 1.43 -15.15 -7.04
N GLN A 135 2.10 -14.53 -6.06
CA GLN A 135 3.39 -14.99 -5.53
C GLN A 135 3.32 -16.43 -5.02
N GLN A 136 2.32 -16.76 -4.20
CA GLN A 136 2.10 -18.13 -3.73
C GLN A 136 1.90 -19.11 -4.88
N GLY A 137 1.17 -18.69 -5.92
CA GLY A 137 0.94 -19.51 -7.10
C GLY A 137 2.15 -19.64 -8.03
N LEU A 138 3.17 -18.80 -7.90
CA LEU A 138 4.45 -18.92 -8.61
C LEU A 138 5.40 -19.85 -7.83
N GLU A 139 5.45 -19.76 -6.50
CA GLU A 139 6.24 -20.65 -5.64
C GLU A 139 5.86 -22.14 -5.83
N ASP A 140 4.56 -22.42 -6.06
CA ASP A 140 4.02 -23.77 -6.22
C ASP A 140 4.07 -24.30 -7.68
N GLY A 141 4.40 -23.45 -8.66
CA GLY A 141 4.22 -23.68 -10.10
C GLY A 141 5.49 -23.82 -10.92
N ASP A 142 5.33 -23.99 -12.24
CA ASP A 142 6.42 -23.89 -13.23
C ASP A 142 6.45 -22.46 -13.79
N ASP A 143 7.63 -21.88 -13.97
CA ASP A 143 7.83 -20.46 -14.31
C ASP A 143 7.45 -20.10 -15.76
N GLU A 144 7.06 -21.08 -16.60
CA GLU A 144 6.84 -20.89 -18.04
C GLU A 144 5.69 -19.91 -18.37
N ASP A 145 4.77 -19.64 -17.44
CA ASP A 145 3.60 -18.76 -17.65
C ASP A 145 3.61 -17.47 -16.78
N THR A 146 4.73 -17.11 -16.16
CA THR A 146 4.81 -15.98 -15.20
C THR A 146 4.35 -14.65 -15.82
N GLU A 147 4.83 -14.31 -17.01
CA GLU A 147 4.49 -13.05 -17.69
C GLU A 147 2.98 -12.94 -17.98
N GLU A 148 2.35 -14.00 -18.50
CA GLU A 148 0.90 -14.03 -18.76
C GLU A 148 0.08 -13.83 -17.48
N ARG A 149 0.52 -14.45 -16.37
CA ARG A 149 -0.16 -14.33 -15.08
C ARG A 149 -0.01 -12.93 -14.48
N VAL A 150 1.16 -12.32 -14.62
CA VAL A 150 1.43 -10.95 -14.19
C VAL A 150 0.59 -9.95 -15.01
N ASP A 151 0.50 -10.11 -16.32
CA ASP A 151 -0.34 -9.28 -17.20
C ASP A 151 -1.83 -9.41 -16.90
N ALA A 152 -2.30 -10.64 -16.64
CA ALA A 152 -3.67 -10.88 -16.22
C ALA A 152 -3.97 -10.18 -14.88
N LEU A 153 -3.04 -10.26 -13.92
CA LEU A 153 -3.17 -9.57 -12.63
C LEU A 153 -3.15 -8.04 -12.81
N ARG A 154 -2.26 -7.50 -13.65
CA ARG A 154 -2.20 -6.06 -13.97
C ARG A 154 -3.55 -5.58 -14.49
N THR A 155 -4.15 -6.34 -15.40
CA THR A 155 -5.48 -6.06 -15.94
C THR A 155 -6.55 -6.09 -14.85
N GLU A 156 -6.57 -7.12 -14.00
CA GLU A 156 -7.54 -7.25 -12.91
C GLU A 156 -7.45 -6.11 -11.88
N ILE A 157 -6.24 -5.71 -11.49
CA ILE A 157 -6.03 -4.57 -10.59
C ILE A 157 -6.46 -3.27 -11.28
N THR A 158 -6.09 -3.06 -12.55
CA THR A 158 -6.45 -1.86 -13.32
C THR A 158 -7.96 -1.68 -13.48
N GLU A 159 -8.70 -2.77 -13.69
CA GLU A 159 -10.17 -2.76 -13.73
C GLU A 159 -10.77 -2.34 -12.37
N PHE A 160 -10.12 -2.72 -11.27
CA PHE A 160 -10.54 -2.30 -9.93
C PHE A 160 -10.18 -0.86 -9.64
N ASP A 161 -8.94 -0.45 -9.91
CA ASP A 161 -8.38 0.90 -9.77
C ASP A 161 -7.27 1.12 -10.81
N PRO A 162 -7.38 2.11 -11.71
CA PRO A 162 -6.36 2.33 -12.74
C PRO A 162 -5.07 3.00 -12.22
N LEU A 163 -5.13 3.68 -11.06
CA LEU A 163 -4.02 4.48 -10.52
C LEU A 163 -2.69 3.72 -10.30
N PRO A 164 -2.67 2.46 -9.84
CA PRO A 164 -1.43 1.70 -9.64
C PRO A 164 -0.53 1.64 -10.88
N PHE A 165 -1.12 1.59 -12.07
CA PHE A 165 -0.43 1.43 -13.36
C PHE A 165 -0.65 2.62 -14.30
N GLU A 166 -1.14 3.77 -13.82
CA GLU A 166 -1.31 4.97 -14.66
C GLU A 166 0.05 5.60 -15.00
N ASP A 167 1.02 5.50 -14.09
CA ASP A 167 2.37 6.01 -14.24
C ASP A 167 3.34 4.86 -14.57
N GLU A 168 4.09 4.98 -15.68
CA GLU A 168 5.10 4.00 -16.10
C GLU A 168 6.22 3.86 -15.06
N ASP A 169 6.50 4.93 -14.31
CA ASP A 169 7.50 4.95 -13.23
C ASP A 169 6.90 4.53 -11.87
N SER A 170 5.65 4.05 -11.82
CA SER A 170 5.02 3.57 -10.60
C SER A 170 5.76 2.39 -9.99
N GLN A 171 5.82 2.32 -8.66
CA GLN A 171 6.39 1.19 -7.95
C GLN A 171 5.74 -0.14 -8.35
N TRP A 172 4.45 -0.14 -8.71
CA TRP A 172 3.78 -1.34 -9.20
C TRP A 172 4.30 -1.84 -10.54
N HIS A 173 4.69 -0.95 -11.46
CA HIS A 173 5.33 -1.36 -12.71
C HIS A 173 6.66 -2.04 -12.40
N LEU A 174 7.53 -1.38 -11.63
CA LEU A 174 8.84 -1.90 -11.26
C LEU A 174 8.75 -3.26 -10.56
N THR A 175 7.87 -3.39 -9.58
CA THR A 175 7.65 -4.66 -8.86
C THR A 175 7.15 -5.78 -9.79
N PHE A 176 6.30 -5.47 -10.78
CA PHE A 176 5.82 -6.48 -11.72
C PHE A 176 6.94 -6.95 -12.67
N GLU A 177 7.79 -6.03 -13.15
CA GLU A 177 8.96 -6.38 -13.95
C GLU A 177 9.96 -7.22 -13.13
N GLU A 178 10.19 -6.89 -11.86
CA GLU A 178 11.04 -7.68 -10.95
C GLU A 178 10.52 -9.12 -10.78
N VAL A 179 9.20 -9.31 -10.68
CA VAL A 179 8.60 -10.64 -10.65
C VAL A 179 8.79 -11.40 -11.96
N ILE A 180 8.57 -10.74 -13.11
CA ILE A 180 8.77 -11.34 -14.44
C ILE A 180 10.24 -11.74 -14.64
N ASP A 181 11.18 -10.91 -14.21
CA ASP A 181 12.62 -11.15 -14.31
C ASP A 181 13.13 -12.17 -13.26
N GLY A 182 12.29 -12.58 -12.31
CA GLY A 182 12.66 -13.52 -11.24
C GLY A 182 13.62 -12.93 -10.20
N ILE A 183 13.55 -11.62 -9.99
CA ILE A 183 14.40 -10.86 -9.05
C ILE A 183 13.54 -10.43 -7.85
N TRP A 184 13.06 -11.41 -7.07
CA TRP A 184 12.15 -11.17 -5.94
C TRP A 184 12.35 -12.13 -4.77
#